data_AF-A0A4Y9J852-F1
#
_entry.id   AF-A0A4Y9J852-F1
#
_cell.length_a   1.000
_cell.length_b   1.000
_cell.length_c   1.000
_cell.angle_alpha   90.00
_cell.angle_beta   90.00
_cell.angle_gamma   90.00
#
_symmetry.space_group_name_H-M   'P 1'
#
loop_
_entity.id
_entity.type
_entity.pdbx_description
1 polymer ?
#
loop_
_entity_poly.entity_id
_entity_poly.type
_entity_poly.pdbx_seq_one_letter_code
_entity_poly.pdbx_strand_id
1 'polypeptide(L)'
;MISDKHNKWLAEQVYWVEQNRNDVKYHPKKGEIYDFDPKTPTLGQFHVIDVEDNLSNGMQAMAVAPVIDGQVDTSQIVIAYAGTNIWDGGNDFDTDIQSIGLGNTSVMLKSSIDYKPILATLCC
;
A
#
# COMPACT_ATOMS: atom_id res chain seq x y z
N MET A 1 -12.87 -12.39 7.35
CA MET A 1 -11.55 -13.02 7.16
C MET A 1 -11.06 -12.65 5.77
N ILE A 2 -9.87 -12.06 5.68
CA ILE A 2 -9.22 -11.73 4.41
C ILE A 2 -8.88 -13.03 3.68
N SER A 3 -9.28 -13.12 2.42
CA SER A 3 -9.04 -14.28 1.54
C SER A 3 -8.04 -13.97 0.44
N ASP A 4 -7.59 -14.99 -0.30
CA ASP A 4 -6.65 -14.81 -1.41
C ASP A 4 -7.15 -13.82 -2.46
N LYS A 5 -8.48 -13.72 -2.66
CA LYS A 5 -9.08 -12.73 -3.56
C LYS A 5 -8.88 -11.29 -3.07
N HIS A 6 -8.99 -11.07 -1.76
CA HIS A 6 -8.75 -9.76 -1.14
C HIS A 6 -7.28 -9.38 -1.28
N ASN A 7 -6.36 -10.30 -0.96
CA ASN A 7 -4.92 -10.08 -1.09
C ASN A 7 -4.53 -9.79 -2.54
N LYS A 8 -5.08 -10.54 -3.49
CA LYS A 8 -4.87 -10.30 -4.92
C LYS A 8 -5.32 -8.89 -5.31
N TRP A 9 -6.51 -8.47 -4.88
CA TRP A 9 -6.99 -7.12 -5.18
C TRP A 9 -6.08 -6.05 -4.58
N LEU A 10 -5.72 -6.16 -3.31
CA LEU A 10 -4.83 -5.18 -2.66
C LEU A 10 -3.45 -5.11 -3.32
N ALA A 11 -2.92 -6.25 -3.79
CA ALA A 11 -1.66 -6.31 -4.54
C ALA A 11 -1.75 -5.65 -5.93
N GLU A 12 -2.92 -5.68 -6.58
CA GLU A 12 -3.16 -4.93 -7.81
C GLU A 12 -3.39 -3.44 -7.51
N GLN A 13 -4.06 -3.14 -6.40
CA GLN A 13 -4.51 -1.80 -6.04
C GLN A 13 -3.40 -0.89 -5.51
N VAL A 14 -2.35 -1.46 -4.91
CA VAL A 14 -1.21 -0.67 -4.44
C VAL A 14 -0.49 0.06 -5.58
N TYR A 15 -0.51 -0.47 -6.82
CA TYR A 15 0.01 0.24 -7.99
C TYR A 15 -0.82 1.47 -8.41
N TRP A 16 -2.00 1.70 -7.80
CA TRP A 16 -2.82 2.87 -8.06
C TRP A 16 -2.51 4.00 -7.07
N VAL A 17 -1.65 3.74 -6.07
CA VAL A 17 -1.15 4.77 -5.14
C VAL A 17 -0.28 5.79 -5.88
N GLU A 18 0.39 5.36 -6.95
CA GLU A 18 1.18 6.23 -7.84
C GLU A 18 0.34 7.41 -8.36
N GLN A 19 0.69 8.63 -7.97
CA GLN A 19 -0.09 9.82 -8.33
C GLN A 19 0.07 10.23 -9.80
N ASN A 20 1.16 9.82 -10.45
CA ASN A 20 1.43 10.14 -11.86
C ASN A 20 0.66 9.23 -12.83
N ARG A 21 0.00 8.20 -12.32
CA ARG A 21 -0.67 7.17 -13.10
C ARG A 21 -2.05 7.64 -13.56
N ASN A 22 -2.26 7.77 -14.87
CA ASN A 22 -3.52 8.31 -15.42
C ASN A 22 -4.49 7.25 -15.97
N ASP A 23 -4.10 5.98 -16.00
CA ASP A 23 -4.92 4.85 -16.50
C ASP A 23 -5.79 4.21 -15.41
N VAL A 24 -5.75 4.74 -14.18
CA VAL A 24 -6.55 4.25 -13.05
C VAL A 24 -7.82 5.05 -12.86
N LYS A 25 -8.85 4.41 -12.30
CA LYS A 25 -10.13 5.09 -12.03
C LYS A 25 -10.04 6.05 -10.86
N TYR A 26 -9.15 5.77 -9.92
CA TYR A 26 -8.91 6.55 -8.71
C TYR A 26 -7.54 6.20 -8.14
N HIS A 27 -7.04 7.09 -7.29
CA HIS A 27 -5.89 6.82 -6.43
C HIS A 27 -6.39 6.55 -5.01
N PRO A 28 -5.93 5.49 -4.33
CA PRO A 28 -6.24 5.26 -2.92
C PRO A 28 -5.78 6.45 -2.08
N LYS A 29 -6.66 6.93 -1.19
CA LYS A 29 -6.37 8.05 -0.29
C LYS A 29 -6.58 7.63 1.15
N LYS A 30 -5.71 8.14 2.02
CA LYS A 30 -5.84 8.01 3.48
C LYS A 30 -7.24 8.44 3.93
N GLY A 31 -7.86 7.62 4.77
CA GLY A 31 -9.17 7.85 5.36
C GLY A 31 -10.36 7.40 4.51
N GLU A 32 -10.14 7.07 3.23
CA GLU A 32 -11.22 6.67 2.33
C GLU A 32 -11.53 5.18 2.43
N ILE A 33 -12.75 4.81 2.02
CA ILE A 33 -13.22 3.42 1.98
C ILE A 33 -13.49 3.02 0.52
N TYR A 34 -13.03 1.83 0.15
CA TYR A 34 -13.18 1.29 -1.20
C TYR A 34 -13.66 -0.17 -1.15
N ASP A 35 -14.32 -0.61 -2.22
CA ASP A 35 -14.68 -2.02 -2.39
C ASP A 35 -13.45 -2.85 -2.79
N PHE A 36 -13.34 -4.07 -2.26
CA PHE A 36 -12.32 -5.04 -2.67
C PHE A 36 -12.48 -5.55 -4.11
N ASP A 37 -13.61 -5.32 -4.75
CA ASP A 37 -13.79 -5.46 -6.20
C ASP A 37 -15.12 -4.77 -6.55
N PRO A 38 -15.11 -3.68 -7.33
CA PRO A 38 -16.34 -3.00 -7.77
C PRO A 38 -17.30 -3.91 -8.55
N LYS A 39 -16.81 -5.00 -9.15
CA LYS A 39 -17.63 -5.99 -9.85
C LYS A 39 -18.24 -7.03 -8.91
N THR A 40 -17.70 -7.15 -7.70
CA THR A 40 -18.12 -8.14 -6.70
C THR A 40 -18.38 -7.46 -5.35
N PRO A 41 -19.49 -6.71 -5.19
CA PRO A 41 -19.80 -5.99 -3.94
C PRO A 41 -19.88 -6.89 -2.70
N THR A 42 -20.18 -8.18 -2.89
CA THR A 42 -20.22 -9.18 -1.81
C THR A 42 -18.85 -9.51 -1.22
N LEU A 43 -17.75 -9.08 -1.85
CA LEU A 43 -16.39 -9.24 -1.34
C LEU A 43 -16.11 -8.27 -0.18
N GLY A 44 -16.94 -7.23 -0.01
CA GLY A 44 -16.82 -6.27 1.08
C GLY A 44 -15.89 -5.10 0.76
N GLN A 45 -15.56 -4.35 1.81
CA GLN A 45 -14.88 -3.06 1.73
C GLN A 45 -13.62 -3.03 2.58
N PHE A 46 -12.70 -2.14 2.23
CA PHE A 46 -11.53 -1.82 3.02
C PHE A 46 -11.41 -0.31 3.24
N HIS A 47 -10.90 0.03 4.40
CA HIS A 47 -10.53 1.39 4.80
C HIS A 47 -9.03 1.58 4.61
N VAL A 48 -8.64 2.68 3.98
CA VAL A 48 -7.24 3.03 3.77
C VAL A 48 -6.73 3.80 4.97
N ILE A 49 -5.84 3.18 5.74
CA ILE A 49 -5.24 3.77 6.94
C ILE A 49 -4.14 4.74 6.56
N ASP A 50 -3.30 4.37 5.60
CA ASP A 50 -2.24 5.23 5.09
C ASP A 50 -1.81 4.82 3.68
N VAL A 51 -1.22 5.77 2.96
CA VAL A 51 -0.63 5.59 1.64
C VAL A 51 0.70 6.33 1.56
N GLU A 52 1.67 5.74 0.87
CA GLU A 52 2.96 6.36 0.61
C GLU A 52 3.30 6.16 -0.88
N ASP A 53 3.59 7.26 -1.57
CA ASP A 53 4.13 7.30 -2.93
C ASP A 53 5.45 8.07 -2.91
N ASN A 54 6.56 7.35 -2.82
CA ASN A 54 7.88 7.94 -2.77
C ASN A 54 8.55 7.86 -4.15
N LEU A 55 8.40 8.94 -4.91
CA LEU A 55 8.98 9.09 -6.25
C LEU A 55 10.51 9.02 -6.27
N SER A 56 11.20 9.24 -5.15
CA SER A 56 12.67 9.22 -5.09
C SER A 56 13.25 7.81 -5.09
N ASN A 57 12.50 6.81 -4.62
CA ASN A 57 12.93 5.41 -4.58
C ASN A 57 11.94 4.47 -5.28
N GLY A 58 10.91 5.02 -5.92
CA GLY A 58 9.89 4.26 -6.64
C GLY A 58 8.99 3.42 -5.74
N MET A 59 8.96 3.69 -4.43
CA MET A 59 8.17 2.92 -3.47
C MET A 59 6.71 3.36 -3.50
N GLN A 60 5.82 2.38 -3.61
CA GLN A 60 4.39 2.55 -3.45
C GLN A 60 3.91 1.60 -2.36
N ALA A 61 3.25 2.14 -1.35
CA ALA A 61 2.76 1.35 -0.23
C ALA A 61 1.38 1.81 0.22
N MET A 62 0.59 0.86 0.71
CA MET A 62 -0.74 1.12 1.25
C MET A 62 -1.01 0.23 2.45
N ALA A 63 -1.45 0.83 3.56
CA ALA A 63 -1.96 0.12 4.73
C ALA A 63 -3.49 0.18 4.75
N VAL A 64 -4.14 -0.97 4.90
CA VAL A 64 -5.61 -1.08 4.89
C VAL A 64 -6.12 -1.97 6.02
N ALA A 65 -7.36 -1.71 6.43
CA ALA A 65 -8.14 -2.59 7.29
C ALA A 65 -9.46 -2.96 6.61
N PRO A 66 -9.95 -4.21 6.75
CA PRO A 66 -11.26 -4.58 6.24
C PRO A 66 -12.37 -3.88 7.04
N VAL A 67 -13.49 -3.59 6.38
CA VAL A 67 -14.72 -3.12 7.01
C VAL A 67 -15.64 -4.32 7.21
N ILE A 68 -15.96 -4.62 8.47
CA ILE A 68 -16.82 -5.74 8.87
C ILE A 68 -18.04 -5.15 9.57
N ASP A 69 -19.23 -5.46 9.06
CA ASP A 69 -20.50 -4.96 9.60
C ASP A 69 -20.57 -3.42 9.74
N GLY A 70 -19.91 -2.71 8.80
CA GLY A 70 -19.84 -1.25 8.79
C GLY A 70 -18.81 -0.63 9.74
N GLN A 71 -18.05 -1.45 10.48
CA GLN A 71 -16.98 -1.01 11.36
C GLN A 71 -15.61 -1.37 10.77
N VAL A 72 -14.64 -0.47 10.91
CA VAL A 72 -13.26 -0.73 10.51
C VAL A 72 -12.61 -1.69 11.50
N ASP A 73 -12.23 -2.88 11.05
CA ASP A 73 -11.57 -3.88 11.87
C ASP A 73 -10.04 -3.68 11.82
N THR A 74 -9.53 -2.82 12.70
CA THR A 74 -8.08 -2.56 12.83
C THR A 74 -7.33 -3.69 13.52
N SER A 75 -7.99 -4.77 13.95
CA SER A 75 -7.29 -5.97 14.45
C SER A 75 -6.58 -6.72 13.32
N GLN A 76 -6.99 -6.47 12.08
CA GLN A 76 -6.39 -7.03 10.86
C GLN A 76 -5.95 -5.89 9.95
N ILE A 77 -4.66 -5.56 9.98
CA ILE A 77 -4.07 -4.58 9.07
C ILE A 77 -3.28 -5.33 8.00
N VAL A 78 -3.57 -5.05 6.74
CA VAL A 78 -2.79 -5.52 5.59
C VAL A 78 -1.98 -4.36 5.05
N ILE A 79 -0.68 -4.59 4.86
CA ILE A 79 0.20 -3.63 4.21
C ILE A 79 0.61 -4.22 2.87
N ALA A 80 0.17 -3.58 1.80
CA ALA A 80 0.55 -3.90 0.43
C ALA A 80 1.70 -2.99 0.00
N TYR A 81 2.68 -3.57 -0.70
CA TYR A 81 3.81 -2.87 -1.27
C TYR A 81 3.89 -3.21 -2.75
N ALA A 82 3.94 -2.19 -3.61
CA ALA A 82 4.34 -2.32 -5.00
C ALA A 82 5.83 -2.02 -5.12
N GLY A 83 6.54 -2.85 -5.90
CA GLY A 83 7.88 -2.52 -6.35
C GLY A 83 7.86 -1.43 -7.42
N THR A 84 9.03 -0.88 -7.74
CA THR A 84 9.22 0.22 -8.69
C THR A 84 8.57 -0.04 -10.05
N ASN A 85 7.94 1.00 -10.61
CA ASN A 85 7.15 1.03 -11.85
C ASN A 85 7.67 0.12 -12.97
N ILE A 86 6.90 -0.91 -13.30
CA ILE A 86 7.13 -1.84 -14.42
C ILE A 86 6.65 -1.26 -15.78
N TRP A 87 6.19 -0.01 -15.80
CA TRP A 87 5.59 0.62 -16.99
C TRP A 87 6.58 1.45 -17.81
N ASP A 88 7.70 1.89 -17.25
CA ASP A 88 8.83 2.35 -18.06
C ASP A 88 9.54 1.10 -18.60
N GLY A 89 9.39 0.88 -19.91
CA GLY A 89 9.90 -0.28 -20.65
C GLY A 89 11.28 -0.71 -20.14
N GLY A 90 11.36 -1.98 -19.74
CA GLY A 90 12.39 -2.53 -18.87
C GLY A 90 13.78 -1.97 -19.08
N ASN A 91 14.36 -1.41 -18.01
CA ASN A 91 15.81 -1.31 -17.79
C ASN A 91 16.20 -0.90 -16.35
N ASP A 92 15.29 -0.45 -15.48
CA ASP A 92 15.67 0.03 -14.12
C ASP A 92 15.39 -0.97 -12.97
N PHE A 93 14.98 -2.21 -13.26
CA PHE A 93 14.85 -3.25 -12.23
C PHE A 93 16.21 -3.79 -11.73
N ASP A 94 17.30 -3.57 -12.49
CA ASP A 94 18.59 -4.24 -12.27
C ASP A 94 19.68 -3.39 -11.60
N THR A 95 19.37 -2.22 -11.04
CA THR A 95 20.40 -1.43 -10.33
C THR A 95 20.28 -1.47 -8.80
N ASP A 96 19.08 -1.64 -8.22
CA ASP A 96 18.92 -1.49 -6.76
C ASP A 96 18.60 -2.78 -5.99
N ILE A 97 18.03 -3.82 -6.65
CA ILE A 97 17.81 -5.14 -6.01
C ILE A 97 19.13 -5.86 -5.70
N GLN A 98 20.23 -5.48 -6.35
CA GLN A 98 21.56 -6.02 -6.03
C GLN A 98 22.08 -5.57 -4.64
N SER A 99 21.46 -4.58 -3.99
CA SER A 99 21.88 -4.15 -2.64
C SER A 99 21.43 -5.09 -1.50
N ILE A 100 20.36 -5.87 -1.69
CA ILE A 100 19.96 -6.91 -0.72
C ILE A 100 20.96 -8.08 -0.74
N GLY A 101 21.59 -8.33 -1.90
CA GLY A 101 22.68 -9.30 -2.06
C GLY A 101 24.07 -8.79 -1.65
N LEU A 102 24.28 -7.47 -1.52
CA LEU A 102 25.59 -6.85 -1.23
C LEU A 102 25.70 -6.16 0.15
N GLY A 103 24.82 -6.50 1.09
CA GLY A 103 25.08 -6.27 2.51
C GLY A 103 25.21 -4.81 2.94
N ASN A 104 24.25 -3.95 2.59
CA ASN A 104 24.14 -2.62 3.19
C ASN A 104 22.70 -2.28 3.60
N THR A 105 22.20 -2.97 4.62
CA THR A 105 20.85 -2.87 5.20
C THR A 105 20.56 -1.57 5.95
N SER A 106 21.48 -0.60 5.93
CA SER A 106 21.37 0.64 6.73
C SER A 106 20.46 1.71 6.11
N VAL A 107 20.22 1.65 4.80
CA VAL A 107 19.51 2.72 4.06
C VAL A 107 18.01 2.45 3.95
N MET A 108 17.60 1.18 3.90
CA MET A 108 16.20 0.76 3.70
C MET A 108 15.31 0.91 4.95
N LEU A 109 15.89 0.93 6.16
CA LEU A 109 15.12 1.04 7.41
C LEU A 109 14.87 2.48 7.87
N LYS A 110 15.50 3.48 7.25
CA LYS A 110 15.47 4.86 7.75
C LYS A 110 14.26 5.68 7.24
N SER A 111 13.55 5.19 6.23
CA SER A 111 12.34 5.82 5.68
C SER A 111 11.03 5.26 6.24
N SER A 112 11.07 4.17 7.00
CA SER A 112 9.84 3.55 7.54
C SER A 112 9.51 4.10 8.92
N ILE A 113 8.58 5.06 8.91
CA ILE A 113 7.68 5.44 10.02
C ILE A 113 8.37 6.17 11.17
N ASP A 114 8.19 7.50 11.24
CA ASP A 114 8.21 8.20 12.52
C ASP A 114 6.93 7.80 13.26
N TYR A 115 7.05 6.98 14.31
CA TYR A 115 5.96 6.44 15.12
C TYR A 115 5.46 7.42 16.19
N LYS A 116 6.13 8.57 16.37
CA LYS A 116 5.70 9.63 17.30
C LYS A 116 4.30 10.21 17.02
N PRO A 117 3.86 10.45 15.78
CA PRO A 117 2.52 10.97 15.51
C PRO A 117 1.44 9.92 15.84
N ILE A 118 1.74 8.63 15.65
CA ILE A 118 0.81 7.54 15.93
C ILE A 118 0.60 7.38 17.44
N LEU A 119 1.65 7.52 18.25
CA LEU A 119 1.55 7.50 19.71
C LEU A 119 0.84 8.73 20.29
N ALA A 120 0.94 9.90 19.64
CA ALA A 120 0.29 11.12 20.10
C ALA A 120 -1.25 11.06 20.03
N THR A 121 -1.80 10.32 19.06
CA THR A 121 -3.26 10.16 18.88
C THR A 121 -3.88 9.18 19.89
N LEU A 122 -3.09 8.37 20.57
CA LEU A 122 -3.55 7.38 21.57
C LEU A 122 -3.60 7.91 23.01
N CYS A 123 -3.19 9.16 23.26
CA CYS A 123 -3.11 9.75 24.61
C CYS A 123 -4.08 10.93 24.87
N CYS A 124 -5.10 11.14 24.05
CA CYS A 124 -6.12 12.18 24.26
C CYS A 124 -7.52 11.58 24.42
#